data_AF-A0A2I0TPN5-F1
#
_entry.id   AF-A0A2I0TPN5-F1
#
_cell.length_a   1.000
_cell.length_b   1.000
_cell.length_c   1.000
_cell.angle_alpha   90.00
_cell.angle_beta   90.00
_cell.angle_gamma   90.00
#
_symmetry.space_group_name_H-M   'P 1'
#
loop_
_entity.id
_entity.type
_entity.pdbx_description
1 polymer ?
#
loop_
_entity_poly.entity_id
_entity_poly.type
_entity_poly.pdbx_seq_one_letter_code
_entity_poly.pdbx_strand_id
1 'polypeptide(L)' 'MLFSLKYMGMTLVEQPKGEELSAAAVKRIVATAKASGKKLQKVTLKVSPRGIVLNDSGTNELIENVSIYSVSYCTVDK' A
#
# COMPACT_ATOMS: atom_id res chain seq x y z
N MET A 1 -6.70 5.26 -13.57
CA MET A 1 -5.40 5.97 -13.48
C MET A 1 -4.31 4.97 -13.14
N LEU A 2 -3.07 5.20 -13.58
CA LEU A 2 -1.91 4.33 -13.32
C LEU A 2 -0.82 5.15 -12.61
N PHE A 3 -0.23 4.57 -11.57
CA PHE A 3 0.83 5.21 -10.78
C PHE A 3 1.99 4.24 -10.59
N SER A 4 3.22 4.73 -10.77
CA SER A 4 4.43 3.96 -10.50
C SER A 4 4.95 4.30 -9.11
N LEU A 5 4.90 3.33 -8.21
CA LEU A 5 5.18 3.52 -6.78
C LEU A 5 6.22 2.51 -6.28
N LYS A 6 6.63 2.65 -5.02
CA LYS A 6 7.43 1.66 -4.30
C LYS A 6 6.59 1.10 -3.16
N TYR A 7 6.48 -0.22 -3.09
CA TYR A 7 5.76 -0.88 -2.00
C TYR A 7 6.65 -0.90 -0.74
N MET A 8 6.14 -0.33 0.36
CA MET A 8 6.87 -0.26 1.63
C MET A 8 6.57 -1.42 2.57
N GLY A 9 5.39 -2.03 2.47
CA GLY A 9 4.97 -3.14 3.31
C GLY A 9 3.52 -2.99 3.79
N MET A 10 3.15 -3.87 4.72
CA MET A 10 1.81 -3.91 5.33
C MET A 10 1.93 -4.19 6.83
N THR A 11 0.89 -3.82 7.57
CA THR A 11 0.75 -4.13 8.99
C THR A 11 -0.72 -4.28 9.34
N LEU A 12 -1.04 -5.11 10.33
CA LEU A 12 -2.41 -5.27 10.79
C LEU A 12 -2.82 -4.05 11.65
N VAL A 13 -4.10 -3.72 11.58
CA VAL A 13 -4.74 -2.65 12.36
C VAL A 13 -6.01 -3.19 13.00
N GLU A 14 -6.36 -2.66 14.17
CA GLU A 14 -7.52 -3.16 14.94
C GLU A 14 -8.85 -2.59 14.44
N GLN A 15 -8.83 -1.39 13.85
CA GLN A 15 -10.04 -0.74 13.33
C GLN A 15 -9.85 -0.38 11.85
N PRO A 16 -10.93 -0.44 11.05
CA PRO A 16 -10.86 -0.24 9.59
C PRO A 16 -10.66 1.22 9.16
N LYS A 17 -10.87 2.20 10.06
CA LYS A 17 -10.81 3.64 9.76
C LYS A 17 -10.18 4.41 10.92
N GLY A 18 -9.45 5.48 10.60
CA GLY A 18 -8.89 6.41 11.59
C GLY A 18 -7.53 6.94 11.17
N GLU A 19 -7.35 8.25 11.27
CA GLU A 19 -6.08 8.92 10.93
C GLU A 19 -4.95 8.51 11.88
N GLU A 20 -5.21 8.50 13.19
CA GLU A 20 -4.22 8.13 14.20
C GLU A 20 -3.71 6.69 14.01
N LEU A 21 -4.63 5.75 13.76
CA LEU A 21 -4.29 4.35 13.48
C LEU A 21 -3.49 4.20 12.19
N SER A 22 -3.88 4.94 11.14
CA SER A 22 -3.18 4.95 9.87
C SER A 22 -1.76 5.52 10.01
N ALA A 23 -1.60 6.63 10.74
CA ALA A 23 -0.30 7.25 11.01
C ALA A 23 0.61 6.32 11.83
N ALA A 24 0.07 5.66 12.86
CA ALA A 24 0.80 4.66 13.63
C ALA A 24 1.22 3.46 12.75
N ALA A 25 0.32 2.98 11.88
CA ALA A 25 0.59 1.90 10.95
C ALA A 25 1.70 2.27 9.94
N VAL A 26 1.64 3.47 9.35
CA VAL A 26 2.66 3.98 8.43
C VAL A 26 4.01 4.07 9.14
N LYS A 27 4.08 4.61 10.36
CA LYS A 27 5.32 4.65 11.15
C LYS A 27 5.94 3.26 11.35
N ARG A 28 5.12 2.25 11.68
CA ARG A 28 5.59 0.87 11.81
C ARG A 28 6.13 0.32 10.50
N ILE A 29 5.38 0.46 9.40
CA ILE A 29 5.80 -0.02 8.07
C ILE A 29 7.12 0.64 7.64
N VAL A 30 7.24 1.96 7.80
CA VAL A 30 8.45 2.70 7.44
C VAL A 30 9.65 2.25 8.27
N ALA A 31 9.47 2.06 9.59
CA ALA A 31 10.54 1.57 10.47
C ALA A 31 11.00 0.17 10.04
N THR A 32 10.08 -0.76 9.78
CA THR A 32 10.40 -2.11 9.31
C THR A 32 11.09 -2.10 7.95
N ALA A 33 10.61 -1.29 7.00
CA ALA A 33 11.20 -1.16 5.67
C ALA A 33 12.64 -0.61 5.73
N LYS A 34 12.87 0.42 6.57
CA LYS A 34 14.21 0.99 6.79
C LYS A 34 15.16 -0.01 7.45
N ALA A 35 14.68 -0.73 8.48
CA ALA A 35 15.48 -1.73 9.18
C ALA A 35 15.84 -2.93 8.28
N SER A 36 14.99 -3.27 7.32
CA SER A 36 15.24 -4.38 6.39
C SER A 36 16.47 -4.15 5.49
N GLY A 37 16.86 -2.89 5.21
CA GLY A 37 17.97 -2.56 4.31
C GLY A 37 17.81 -3.02 2.85
N LYS A 38 16.66 -3.62 2.50
CA LYS A 38 16.37 -4.15 1.16
C LYS A 38 15.87 -3.02 0.25
N LYS A 39 16.16 -3.14 -1.05
CA LYS A 39 15.56 -2.26 -2.06
C LYS A 39 14.04 -2.48 -2.07
N LEU A 40 13.29 -1.39 -1.97
CA LEU A 40 11.83 -1.43 -2.07
C LEU A 40 11.39 -1.91 -3.45
N GLN A 41 10.41 -2.80 -3.47
CA GLN A 41 9.83 -3.35 -4.69
C GLN A 41 9.12 -2.23 -5.47
N LYS A 42 9.42 -2.12 -6.76
CA LYS A 42 8.73 -1.19 -7.66
C LYS A 42 7.41 -1.82 -8.10
N VAL A 43 6.32 -1.10 -7.92
CA VAL A 43 4.99 -1.58 -8.22
C VAL A 43 4.21 -0.56 -9.06
N THR A 44 3.31 -1.07 -9.89
CA THR A 44 2.39 -0.27 -10.67
C THR A 44 1.00 -0.41 -10.04
N LEU A 45 0.46 0.71 -9.57
CA LEU A 45 -0.86 0.80 -8.97
C LEU A 45 -1.86 1.33 -9.99
N LYS A 46 -2.84 0.50 -10.36
CA LYS A 46 -3.97 0.87 -11.20
C LYS A 46 -5.19 1.16 -10.33
N VAL A 47 -5.63 2.41 -10.35
CA VAL A 47 -6.82 2.87 -9.62
C VAL A 47 -8.00 2.98 -10.59
N SER A 48 -9.12 2.41 -10.20
CA SER A 48 -10.40 2.47 -10.93
C SER A 48 -11.59 2.47 -9.97
N PRO A 49 -12.81 2.79 -10.43
CA PRO A 49 -14.01 2.66 -9.59
C PRO A 49 -14.25 1.22 -9.07
N ARG A 50 -13.66 0.19 -9.70
CA ARG A 50 -13.75 -1.19 -9.22
C ARG A 50 -12.86 -1.45 -8.00
N GLY A 51 -11.88 -0.60 -7.74
CA GLY A 51 -10.88 -0.76 -6.70
C GLY A 51 -9.46 -0.51 -7.22
N ILE A 52 -8.50 -1.15 -6.57
CA ILE A 52 -7.07 -1.00 -6.87
C ILE A 52 -6.46 -2.33 -7.30
N VAL A 53 -5.60 -2.28 -8.30
CA VAL A 53 -4.81 -3.42 -8.76
C VAL A 53 -3.34 -3.06 -8.64
N LEU A 54 -2.57 -3.91 -7.96
CA LEU A 54 -1.14 -3.76 -7.75
C LEU A 54 -0.41 -4.81 -8.58
N ASN A 55 0.49 -4.36 -9.45
CA ASN A 55 1.33 -5.23 -10.27
C ASN A 55 2.80 -4.97 -9.97
N ASP A 56 3.65 -6.00 -10.11
CA ASP A 56 5.10 -5.80 -10.07
C ASP A 56 5.54 -5.04 -11.31
N SER A 57 6.35 -3.98 -11.16
CA SER A 57 6.74 -3.17 -12.31
C SER A 57 7.79 -3.85 -13.22
N GLY A 58 8.48 -4.88 -12.74
CA GLY A 58 9.49 -5.61 -13.50
C GLY A 58 8.89 -6.78 -14.28
N THR A 59 8.07 -7.60 -13.64
CA THR A 59 7.45 -8.79 -14.25
C THR A 59 6.05 -8.54 -14.80
N ASN A 60 5.42 -7.43 -14.41
CA ASN A 60 4.01 -7.11 -14.68
C ASN A 60 3.02 -8.12 -14.07
N GLU A 61 3.49 -8.99 -13.18
CA GLU A 61 2.67 -9.98 -12.50
C GLU A 61 1.71 -9.30 -11.51
N LEU A 62 0.53 -9.88 -11.36
CA LEU A 62 -0.46 -9.41 -10.41
C LEU A 62 0.02 -9.74 -8.99
N ILE A 63 0.20 -8.70 -8.17
CA ILE A 63 0.51 -8.85 -6.74
C ILE A 63 -0.81 -8.89 -5.96
N GLU A 64 -1.70 -7.93 -6.21
CA GLU A 64 -2.93 -7.80 -5.44
C GLU A 64 -4.04 -7.15 -6.26
N ASN A 65 -5.29 -7.58 -6.03
CA ASN A 65 -6.48 -6.99 -6.63
C ASN A 65 -7.52 -6.77 -5.53
N VAL A 66 -7.66 -5.52 -5.09
CA VAL A 66 -8.51 -5.14 -3.97
C VAL A 66 -9.74 -4.43 -4.51
N SER A 67 -10.91 -4.97 -4.17
CA SER A 67 -12.20 -4.36 -4.48
C SER A 67 -12.36 -3.02 -3.78
N ILE A 68 -13.03 -2.05 -4.42
CA ILE A 68 -13.34 -0.77 -3.79
C ILE A 68 -14.13 -0.93 -2.48
N TYR A 69 -14.94 -1.99 -2.36
CA TYR A 69 -15.72 -2.30 -1.17
C TYR A 69 -14.87 -2.78 0.02
N SER A 70 -13.63 -3.20 -0.23
CA SER A 70 -12.68 -3.62 0.81
C SER A 70 -11.81 -2.47 1.32
N VAL A 71 -11.74 -1.36 0.59
CA VAL A 71 -10.96 -0.18 0.99
C VAL A 71 -11.78 0.65 1.98
N SER A 72 -11.40 0.59 3.25
CA SER A 72 -12.14 1.28 4.31
C SER A 72 -11.69 2.72 4.55
N TYR A 73 -10.40 3.00 4.34
CA TYR A 73 -9.80 4.32 4.58
C TYR A 73 -8.55 4.49 3.72
N CYS A 74 -8.29 5.72 3.27
CA CYS A 74 -7.08 6.10 2.53
C CYS A 74 -6.61 7.44 3.08
N THR A 75 -5.30 7.57 3.31
CA THR A 75 -4.70 8.80 3.81
C THR A 75 -3.38 9.09 3.09
N VAL A 76 -2.99 10.35 3.11
CA VAL A 76 -1.67 10.82 2.67
C VAL A 76 -0.95 11.25 3.93
N ASP A 77 0.07 10.49 4.32
CA ASP A 77 1.00 10.89 5.38
C ASP A 77 1.86 12.07 4.89
N LYS A 78 2.01 13.11 5.72
CA LYS A 78 2.76 14.35 5.40
C LYS A 78 4.22 14.26 5.81
#